data_AF-A0A2N5Z627-F1
#
_entry.id   AF-A0A2N5Z627-F1
#
_cell.length_a   1.000
_cell.length_b   1.000
_cell.length_c   1.000
_cell.angle_alpha   90.00
_cell.angle_beta   90.00
_cell.angle_gamma   90.00
#
_symmetry.space_group_name_H-M   'P 1'
#
loop_
_entity.id
_entity.type
_entity.pdbx_description
1 polymer ?
#
loop_
_entity_poly.entity_id
_entity_poly.type
_entity_poly.pdbx_seq_one_letter_code
_entity_poly.pdbx_strand_id
1 'polypeptide(L)'
;MLAVALLLLIFSILGVYFYNIQKDRIIADVDTRMNEQLQDLVNIMQSQIDANQQKVNLSLGVAHHILYGKGDISIDDSLKVVLSAINQETKRAHEVEVNRWYL
;
A
#
# COMPACT_ATOMS: atom_id res chain seq x y z
N MET A 1 -11.06 36.06 55.24
CA MET A 1 -11.27 34.62 54.89
C MET A 1 -12.38 34.42 53.87
N LEU A 2 -13.58 34.98 54.05
CA LEU A 2 -14.72 34.82 53.13
C LEU A 2 -14.46 35.25 51.68
N ALA A 3 -13.81 36.40 51.46
CA ALA A 3 -13.47 36.88 50.11
C ALA A 3 -12.50 35.95 49.37
N VAL A 4 -11.57 35.32 50.09
CA VAL A 4 -10.61 34.35 49.51
C VAL A 4 -11.34 33.07 49.10
N ALA A 5 -12.26 32.58 49.94
CA ALA A 5 -13.08 31.42 49.61
C ALA A 5 -13.98 31.67 48.38
N LEU A 6 -14.56 32.87 48.25
CA LEU A 6 -15.35 33.26 47.09
C LEU A 6 -14.51 33.29 45.81
N LEU A 7 -13.31 33.88 45.87
CA LEU A 7 -12.39 33.91 44.75
C LEU A 7 -12.01 32.50 44.29
N LEU A 8 -11.66 31.61 45.23
CA LEU A 8 -11.36 30.22 44.92
C LEU A 8 -12.53 29.52 44.23
N LEU A 9 -13.75 29.72 44.72
CA LEU A 9 -14.95 29.13 44.13
C LEU A 9 -15.18 29.62 42.69
N ILE A 10 -15.02 30.92 42.44
CA ILE A 10 -15.14 31.52 41.11
C ILE A 10 -14.08 30.93 40.16
N PHE A 11 -12.82 30.87 40.58
CA PHE A 11 -11.74 30.33 39.76
C PHE A 11 -11.91 28.84 39.49
N SER A 12 -12.40 28.05 40.45
CA SER A 12 -12.69 26.63 40.24
C SER A 12 -13.80 26.42 39.22
N ILE A 13 -14.92 27.15 39.31
CA ILE A 13 -16.01 27.05 38.34
C ILE A 13 -15.53 27.44 36.95
N LEU A 14 -14.78 28.55 36.85
CA LEU A 14 -14.25 29.04 35.59
C LEU A 14 -13.24 28.04 34.97
N GLY A 15 -12.38 27.45 35.81
CA GLY A 15 -11.42 26.44 35.39
C GLY A 15 -12.10 25.20 34.82
N VAL A 16 -13.15 24.69 35.49
CA VAL A 16 -13.94 23.55 35.00
C VAL A 16 -14.65 23.89 33.69
N TYR A 17 -15.24 25.08 33.59
CA TYR A 17 -15.92 25.54 32.38
C TYR A 17 -14.97 25.59 31.17
N PHE A 18 -13.82 26.25 31.33
CA PHE A 18 -12.81 26.31 30.27
C PHE A 18 -12.25 24.93 29.94
N TYR A 19 -12.00 24.09 30.94
CA TYR A 19 -11.50 22.74 30.72
C TYR A 19 -12.43 21.92 29.83
N ASN A 20 -13.75 21.95 30.09
CA ASN A 20 -14.72 21.22 29.29
C ASN A 20 -14.74 21.72 27.84
N ILE A 21 -14.77 23.03 27.62
CA ILE A 21 -14.75 23.61 26.27
C ILE A 21 -13.47 23.27 25.51
N GLN A 22 -12.32 23.35 26.17
CA GLN A 22 -11.03 23.04 25.55
C GLN A 22 -10.92 21.55 25.22
N LYS A 23 -11.37 20.68 26.14
CA LYS A 23 -11.38 19.23 25.93
C LYS A 23 -12.19 18.86 24.69
N ASP A 24 -13.41 19.37 24.56
CA ASP A 24 -14.27 19.03 23.43
C ASP A 24 -13.69 19.54 22.10
N ARG A 25 -13.08 20.74 22.11
CA ARG A 25 -12.37 21.28 20.94
C ARG A 25 -11.16 20.44 20.55
N ILE A 26 -10.37 20.01 21.53
CA ILE A 26 -9.17 19.19 21.27
C ILE A 26 -9.59 17.84 20.68
N ILE A 27 -10.62 17.20 21.24
CA ILE A 27 -11.11 15.92 20.71
C ILE A 27 -11.58 16.09 19.26
N ALA A 28 -12.37 17.11 18.97
CA ALA A 28 -12.86 17.37 17.61
C ALA A 28 -11.73 17.67 16.61
N ASP A 29 -10.71 18.44 17.01
CA ASP A 29 -9.54 18.74 16.17
C ASP A 29 -8.70 17.47 15.93
N VAL A 30 -8.50 16.65 16.97
CA VAL A 30 -7.76 15.38 16.86
C VAL A 30 -8.50 14.40 15.95
N ASP A 31 -9.81 14.24 16.10
CA ASP A 31 -10.61 13.36 15.24
C ASP A 31 -10.56 13.81 13.78
N THR A 32 -10.64 15.12 13.52
CA THR A 32 -10.53 15.68 12.17
C THR A 32 -9.16 15.39 11.57
N ARG A 33 -8.09 15.72 12.29
CA ARG A 33 -6.71 15.48 11.84
C ARG A 33 -6.40 14.01 11.63
N MET A 34 -6.91 13.13 12.50
CA MET A 34 -6.73 11.69 12.35
C MET A 34 -7.41 11.17 11.06
N ASN A 35 -8.62 11.66 10.76
CA ASN A 35 -9.31 11.28 9.55
C ASN A 35 -8.59 11.80 8.29
N GLU A 36 -8.12 13.05 8.31
CA GLU A 36 -7.31 13.62 7.21
C GLU A 36 -6.03 12.81 6.99
N GLN A 37 -5.30 12.46 8.07
CA GLN A 37 -4.09 11.64 7.97
C GLN A 37 -4.36 10.25 7.39
N LEU A 38 -5.46 9.61 7.79
CA LEU A 38 -5.86 8.31 7.21
C LEU A 38 -6.17 8.44 5.72
N GLN A 39 -6.89 9.50 5.33
CA GLN A 39 -7.20 9.75 3.92
C GLN A 39 -5.93 9.99 3.10
N ASP A 40 -4.96 10.74 3.62
CA ASP A 40 -3.68 10.97 2.97
C ASP A 40 -2.90 9.67 2.76
N LEU A 41 -2.88 8.78 3.77
CA LEU A 41 -2.25 7.46 3.64
C LEU A 41 -2.91 6.62 2.53
N VAL A 42 -4.25 6.62 2.46
CA VAL A 42 -4.99 5.93 1.40
C VAL A 42 -4.64 6.49 0.02
N ASN A 43 -4.58 7.81 -0.11
CA ASN A 43 -4.24 8.47 -1.37
C ASN A 43 -2.80 8.14 -1.82
N ILE A 44 -1.84 8.13 -0.89
CA ILE A 44 -0.45 7.75 -1.17
C ILE A 44 -0.37 6.30 -1.63
N MET A 45 -1.06 5.38 -0.94
CA MET A 45 -1.08 3.96 -1.33
C MET A 45 -1.65 3.78 -2.73
N GLN A 46 -2.77 4.43 -3.06
CA GLN A 46 -3.36 4.34 -4.38
C GLN A 46 -2.40 4.88 -5.46
N SER A 47 -1.78 6.03 -5.21
CA SER A 47 -0.78 6.59 -6.14
C SER A 47 0.40 5.64 -6.38
N GLN A 48 0.85 4.93 -5.34
CA GLN A 48 1.95 3.97 -5.47
C GLN A 48 1.54 2.72 -6.26
N ILE A 49 0.30 2.23 -6.08
CA ILE A 49 -0.27 1.13 -6.85
C ILE A 49 -0.33 1.52 -8.33
N ASP A 50 -0.88 2.69 -8.64
CA ASP A 50 -1.03 3.18 -10.00
C ASP A 50 0.34 3.33 -10.69
N ALA A 51 1.31 3.93 -9.99
CA ALA A 51 2.67 4.08 -10.51
C ALA A 51 3.35 2.73 -10.76
N ASN A 52 3.15 1.76 -9.87
CA ASN A 52 3.70 0.41 -10.04
C ASN A 52 3.05 -0.32 -11.22
N GLN A 53 1.72 -0.22 -11.37
CA GLN A 53 1.02 -0.79 -12.52
C GLN A 53 1.51 -0.17 -13.83
N GLN A 54 1.73 1.14 -13.85
CA GLN A 54 2.25 1.83 -15.02
C GLN A 54 3.66 1.37 -15.40
N LYS A 55 4.53 1.12 -14.40
CA LYS A 55 5.86 0.51 -14.62
C LYS A 55 5.75 -0.90 -15.20
N VAL A 56 4.87 -1.74 -14.66
CA VAL A 56 4.64 -3.10 -15.18
C VAL A 56 4.16 -3.03 -16.63
N ASN A 57 3.19 -2.17 -16.94
CA ASN A 57 2.68 -2.00 -18.29
C ASN A 57 3.77 -1.53 -19.25
N LEU A 58 4.64 -0.61 -18.83
CA LEU A 58 5.79 -0.17 -19.62
C LEU A 58 6.76 -1.32 -19.87
N SER A 59 7.14 -2.07 -18.83
CA SER A 59 8.03 -3.22 -18.95
C SER A 59 7.45 -4.31 -19.85
N LEU A 60 6.14 -4.57 -19.77
CA LEU A 60 5.45 -5.49 -20.68
C LEU A 60 5.47 -4.98 -22.11
N GLY A 61 5.24 -3.69 -22.35
CA GLY A 61 5.33 -3.09 -23.67
C GLY A 61 6.72 -3.19 -24.28
N VAL A 62 7.77 -2.95 -23.48
CA VAL A 62 9.16 -3.13 -23.91
C VAL A 62 9.47 -4.61 -24.19
N ALA A 63 9.08 -5.52 -23.30
CA ALA A 63 9.28 -6.95 -23.50
C ALA A 63 8.58 -7.45 -24.77
N HIS A 64 7.35 -7.00 -25.01
CA HIS A 64 6.60 -7.28 -26.22
C HIS A 64 7.34 -6.76 -27.46
N HIS A 65 7.77 -5.49 -27.45
CA HIS A 65 8.51 -4.92 -28.58
C HIS A 65 9.83 -5.67 -28.86
N ILE A 66 10.58 -6.06 -27.83
CA ILE A 66 11.81 -6.83 -27.98
C ILE A 66 11.52 -8.23 -28.56
N LEU A 67 10.46 -8.88 -28.09
CA LEU A 67 10.09 -10.22 -28.52
C LEU A 67 9.69 -10.24 -30.00
N TYR A 68 8.66 -9.46 -30.35
CA TYR A 68 8.11 -9.44 -31.71
C TYR A 68 8.95 -8.63 -32.70
N GLY A 69 9.86 -7.77 -32.22
CA GLY A 69 10.81 -7.05 -33.06
C GLY A 69 12.00 -7.92 -33.52
N LYS A 70 12.24 -9.08 -32.89
CA LYS A 70 13.34 -10.00 -33.23
C LYS A 70 12.89 -11.21 -34.07
N GLY A 71 11.59 -11.40 -34.28
CA GLY A 71 10.99 -12.56 -34.95
C GLY A 71 9.76 -13.04 -34.19
N ASP A 72 9.11 -14.10 -34.70
CA ASP A 72 8.05 -14.81 -33.95
C ASP A 72 8.67 -15.99 -33.18
N ILE A 73 8.17 -16.25 -31.98
CA ILE A 73 8.53 -17.47 -31.25
C ILE A 73 8.02 -18.66 -32.06
N SER A 74 8.93 -19.54 -32.47
CA SER A 74 8.59 -20.79 -33.11
C SER A 74 8.79 -21.96 -32.14
N ILE A 75 7.83 -22.88 -32.13
CA ILE A 75 7.83 -24.06 -31.26
C ILE A 75 8.34 -25.24 -32.09
N ASP A 76 9.39 -25.90 -31.60
CA ASP A 76 9.81 -27.19 -32.15
C ASP A 76 9.16 -28.31 -31.35
N ASP A 77 8.08 -28.89 -31.88
CA ASP A 77 7.40 -30.03 -31.25
C ASP A 77 8.24 -31.33 -31.27
N SER A 78 9.33 -31.37 -32.04
CA SER A 78 10.22 -32.52 -32.13
C SER A 78 11.33 -32.52 -31.07
N LEU A 79 11.64 -31.35 -30.49
CA LEU A 79 12.70 -31.19 -29.50
C LEU A 79 12.11 -30.78 -28.14
N LYS A 80 12.32 -31.62 -27.13
CA LYS A 80 11.96 -31.34 -25.75
C LYS A 80 13.18 -31.00 -24.92
N VAL A 81 13.01 -30.08 -23.97
CA VAL A 81 14.03 -29.68 -23.00
C VAL A 81 13.55 -30.09 -21.61
N VAL A 82 14.44 -30.76 -20.86
CA VAL A 82 14.18 -31.11 -19.46
C VAL A 82 14.57 -29.93 -18.57
N LEU A 83 13.62 -29.44 -17.79
CA LEU A 83 13.81 -28.35 -16.83
C LEU A 83 13.57 -28.85 -15.41
N SER A 84 14.42 -28.43 -14.47
CA SER A 84 14.18 -28.65 -13.05
C SER A 84 13.18 -27.62 -12.54
N ALA A 85 11.95 -28.06 -12.24
CA ALA A 85 10.88 -27.22 -11.76
C ALA A 85 10.61 -27.47 -10.27
N ILE A 86 10.40 -26.39 -9.52
CA ILE A 86 10.05 -26.48 -8.10
C ILE A 86 8.53 -26.40 -7.97
N ASN A 87 7.94 -27.40 -7.33
CA ASN A 87 6.53 -27.38 -6.97
C ASN A 87 6.26 -26.30 -5.91
N GLN A 88 5.32 -25.40 -6.18
CA GLN A 88 5.09 -24.21 -5.35
C GLN A 88 4.50 -24.52 -3.97
N GLU A 89 3.81 -25.65 -3.81
CA GLU A 89 3.19 -26.08 -2.55
C GLU A 89 4.13 -26.96 -1.72
N THR A 90 4.73 -27.99 -2.35
CA THR A 90 5.55 -28.99 -1.65
C THR A 90 7.04 -28.64 -1.57
N LYS A 91 7.46 -27.60 -2.31
CA LYS A 91 8.87 -27.13 -2.42
C LYS A 91 9.86 -28.19 -2.91
N ARG A 92 9.39 -29.31 -3.45
CA ARG A 92 10.25 -30.34 -4.05
C ARG A 92 10.57 -30.01 -5.51
N ALA A 93 11.80 -30.27 -5.91
CA ALA A 93 12.23 -30.19 -7.30
C ALA A 93 11.85 -31.48 -8.04
N HIS A 94 11.34 -31.34 -9.25
CA HIS A 94 11.06 -32.44 -10.17
C HIS A 94 11.40 -32.00 -11.59
N GLU A 95 11.79 -32.95 -12.42
CA GLU A 95 12.09 -32.70 -13.82
C GLU A 95 10.80 -32.67 -14.64
N VAL A 96 10.69 -31.68 -15.51
CA VAL A 96 9.56 -31.48 -16.41
C VAL A 96 10.09 -31.34 -17.83
N GLU A 97 9.54 -32.11 -18.76
CA GLU A 97 9.79 -31.95 -20.19
C GLU A 97 8.87 -30.88 -20.78
N VAL A 98 9.45 -29.87 -21.42
CA VAL A 98 8.73 -28.83 -22.16
C VAL A 98 9.25 -28.72 -23.60
N ASN A 99 8.39 -28.29 -24.53
CA ASN A 99 8.80 -28.09 -25.92
C ASN A 99 9.86 -26.98 -26.01
N ARG A 100 10.82 -27.16 -26.92
CA ARG A 100 11.87 -26.18 -27.16
C ARG A 100 11.31 -24.99 -27.92
N TRP A 101 11.55 -23.79 -27.40
CA TRP A 101 11.22 -22.53 -28.07
C TRP A 101 12.49 -21.90 -28.63
N TYR A 102 12.38 -21.30 -29.82
CA TYR A 102 13.45 -20.51 -30.42
C TYR A 102 12.88 -19.23 -31.03
N LEU A 103 13.76 -18.21 -31.11
CA LEU A 103 13.54 -16.94 -31.78
C LEU A 103 14.13 -16.99 -33.17
#